data_AF-A0A418UQQ6-F1
#
_entry.id   AF-A0A418UQQ6-F1
#
_cell.length_a   1.000
_cell.length_b   1.000
_cell.length_c   1.000
_cell.angle_alpha   90.00
_cell.angle_beta   90.00
_cell.angle_gamma   90.00
#
_symmetry.space_group_name_H-M   'P 1'
#
loop_
_entity.id
_entity.type
_entity.pdbx_description
1 polymer ?
#
loop_
_entity_poly.entity_id
_entity_poly.type
_entity_poly.pdbx_seq_one_letter_code
_entity_poly.pdbx_strand_id
1 'polypeptide(L)'
;MAAVLLVVGVGAGAVGGAAWMRQTIRSQEQERAAAQTHTVYPDPQACDPASLATQVSGPESVSAGAGATFVLRVTNDGDVSCLLDAGSASLGVVVTSGSQQVWSSTACQEGASERTLLLGGGDSTEVTLGWNGYVTTSDCALAAAPAPGAQAEPSASASPGGTTGPGQASTSPSAAPAPSDPGAAPEPSSASDPAREEPSAGQSSVAGQVAAAGTYRFRVVLGDQDLSEDTVFLVQ
;
A
#
# COMPACT_ATOMS: atom_id res chain seq x y z
N MET A 1 -61.74 29.85 -70.57
CA MET A 1 -60.60 28.91 -70.36
C MET A 1 -59.41 29.57 -69.65
N ALA A 2 -58.94 30.76 -70.06
CA ALA A 2 -57.75 31.40 -69.47
C ALA A 2 -57.81 31.61 -67.94
N ALA A 3 -58.94 32.08 -67.39
CA ALA A 3 -59.09 32.31 -65.94
C ALA A 3 -59.00 31.02 -65.11
N VAL A 4 -59.54 29.90 -65.63
CA VAL A 4 -59.49 28.60 -64.96
C VAL A 4 -58.06 28.06 -64.93
N LEU A 5 -57.32 28.22 -66.05
CA LEU A 5 -55.91 27.82 -66.13
C LEU A 5 -55.02 28.63 -65.17
N LEU A 6 -55.29 29.92 -65.00
CA LEU A 6 -54.60 30.77 -64.04
C LEU A 6 -54.83 30.31 -62.59
N VAL A 7 -56.08 30.02 -62.21
CA VAL A 7 -56.42 29.55 -60.86
C VAL A 7 -55.77 28.20 -60.57
N VAL A 8 -55.78 27.28 -61.54
CA VAL A 8 -55.12 25.96 -61.40
C VAL A 8 -53.60 26.11 -61.26
N GLY A 9 -52.97 26.98 -62.05
CA GLY A 9 -51.53 27.24 -61.98
C GLY A 9 -51.10 27.82 -60.63
N VAL A 10 -51.86 28.78 -60.08
CA VAL A 10 -51.59 29.38 -58.76
C VAL A 10 -51.78 28.34 -57.64
N GLY A 11 -52.83 27.52 -57.71
CA GLY A 11 -53.06 26.45 -56.74
C GLY A 11 -51.95 25.40 -56.72
N ALA A 12 -51.49 24.96 -57.89
CA ALA A 12 -50.39 23.99 -58.01
C ALA A 12 -49.06 24.57 -57.50
N GLY A 13 -48.77 25.85 -57.78
CA GLY A 13 -47.58 26.53 -57.28
C GLY A 13 -47.55 26.65 -55.75
N ALA A 14 -48.68 26.98 -55.12
CA ALA A 14 -48.78 27.09 -53.67
C ALA A 14 -48.57 25.74 -52.95
N VAL A 15 -49.14 24.66 -53.49
CA VAL A 15 -48.95 23.30 -52.93
C VAL A 15 -47.52 22.80 -53.13
N GLY A 16 -46.93 23.04 -54.30
CA GLY A 16 -45.53 22.69 -54.58
C GLY A 16 -44.55 23.44 -53.66
N GLY A 17 -44.76 24.75 -53.46
CA GLY A 17 -43.96 25.56 -52.55
C GLY A 17 -44.10 25.12 -51.08
N ALA A 18 -45.32 24.79 -50.64
CA ALA A 18 -45.55 24.28 -49.29
C ALA A 18 -44.91 22.89 -49.06
N ALA A 19 -44.95 22.01 -50.07
CA ALA A 19 -44.31 20.70 -50.00
C ALA A 19 -42.78 20.82 -49.97
N TRP A 20 -42.20 21.70 -50.80
CA TRP A 20 -40.77 21.98 -50.82
C TRP A 20 -40.28 22.57 -49.48
N MET A 21 -40.97 23.59 -48.96
CA MET A 21 -40.65 24.22 -47.67
C MET A 21 -40.69 23.22 -46.51
N ARG A 22 -41.71 22.34 -46.47
CA ARG A 22 -41.81 21.27 -45.47
C ARG A 22 -40.67 20.27 -45.55
N GLN A 23 -40.23 19.93 -46.77
CA GLN A 23 -39.11 19.01 -46.96
C GLN A 23 -37.79 19.62 -46.48
N THR A 24 -37.57 20.91 -46.72
CA THR A 24 -36.38 21.64 -46.26
C THR A 24 -36.31 21.80 -44.74
N ILE A 25 -37.46 22.00 -44.07
CA ILE A 25 -37.50 22.08 -42.60
C ILE A 25 -37.13 20.73 -41.98
N ARG A 26 -37.68 19.62 -42.51
CA ARG A 26 -37.35 18.27 -42.03
C ARG A 26 -35.88 17.93 -42.17
N SER A 27 -35.22 18.35 -43.25
CA SER A 27 -33.79 18.08 -43.43
C SER A 27 -32.93 18.88 -42.44
N GLN A 28 -33.26 20.15 -42.17
CA GLN A 28 -32.53 20.94 -41.20
C GLN A 28 -32.77 20.48 -39.75
N GLU A 29 -33.97 20.00 -39.44
CA GLU A 29 -34.26 19.40 -38.13
C GLU A 29 -33.49 18.10 -37.91
N GLN A 30 -33.29 17.29 -38.96
CA GLN A 30 -32.48 16.07 -38.86
C GLN A 30 -31.00 16.37 -38.57
N GLU A 31 -30.41 17.38 -39.22
CA GLU A 31 -29.03 17.80 -38.95
C GLU A 31 -28.87 18.38 -37.55
N ARG A 32 -29.84 19.17 -37.08
CA ARG A 32 -29.84 19.70 -35.70
C ARG A 32 -30.09 18.61 -34.66
N ALA A 33 -30.93 17.62 -34.95
CA ALA A 33 -31.17 16.49 -34.06
C ALA A 33 -29.93 15.57 -33.95
N ALA A 34 -29.20 15.37 -35.05
CA ALA A 34 -27.92 14.67 -35.04
C ALA A 34 -26.82 15.47 -34.32
N ALA A 35 -26.85 16.81 -34.41
CA ALA A 35 -25.94 17.65 -33.64
C ALA A 35 -26.32 17.78 -32.15
N GLN A 36 -27.58 17.46 -31.79
CA GLN A 36 -28.11 17.51 -30.43
C GLN A 36 -28.19 16.15 -29.74
N THR A 37 -27.64 15.08 -30.31
CA THR A 37 -27.38 13.87 -29.54
C THR A 37 -26.27 14.15 -28.55
N HIS A 38 -26.65 14.72 -27.41
CA HIS A 38 -25.85 14.73 -26.20
C HIS A 38 -25.65 13.27 -25.82
N THR A 39 -24.50 12.70 -26.19
CA THR A 39 -24.06 11.44 -25.61
C THR A 39 -23.89 11.73 -24.13
N VAL A 40 -24.84 11.25 -23.32
CA VAL A 40 -24.71 11.24 -21.87
C VAL A 40 -23.52 10.35 -21.58
N TYR A 41 -22.33 10.94 -21.53
CA TYR A 41 -21.16 10.26 -21.02
C TYR A 41 -21.46 10.05 -19.54
N PRO A 42 -21.58 8.80 -19.08
CA PRO A 42 -21.72 8.54 -17.66
C PRO A 42 -20.51 9.16 -16.95
N ASP A 43 -20.75 9.78 -15.79
CA ASP A 43 -19.66 10.34 -15.00
C ASP A 43 -18.65 9.21 -14.69
N PRO A 44 -17.33 9.47 -14.84
CA PRO A 44 -16.32 8.46 -14.58
C PRO A 44 -16.44 7.96 -13.14
N GLN A 45 -16.57 6.65 -12.97
CA GLN A 45 -16.68 6.02 -11.66
C GLN A 45 -15.28 5.80 -11.06
N ALA A 46 -15.22 5.48 -9.77
CA ALA A 46 -13.96 5.07 -9.14
C ALA A 46 -13.38 3.83 -9.84
N CYS A 47 -12.06 3.76 -9.96
CA CYS A 47 -11.40 2.61 -10.54
C CYS A 47 -11.64 1.35 -9.70
N ASP A 48 -12.05 0.27 -10.35
CA ASP A 48 -12.10 -1.06 -9.73
C ASP A 48 -10.65 -1.57 -9.56
N PRO A 49 -10.20 -1.89 -8.34
CA PRO A 49 -8.88 -2.47 -8.08
C PRO A 49 -8.53 -3.68 -8.94
N ALA A 50 -9.53 -4.49 -9.33
CA ALA A 50 -9.30 -5.66 -10.18
C ALA A 50 -8.94 -5.29 -11.64
N SER A 51 -9.25 -4.07 -12.07
CA SER A 51 -8.90 -3.54 -13.39
C SER A 51 -7.61 -2.71 -13.39
N LEU A 52 -6.95 -2.60 -12.23
CA LEU A 52 -5.70 -1.85 -12.09
C LEU A 52 -4.51 -2.81 -12.07
N ALA A 53 -3.59 -2.62 -13.01
CA ALA A 53 -2.28 -3.24 -12.96
C ALA A 53 -1.34 -2.40 -12.11
N THR A 54 -0.80 -3.01 -11.08
CA THR A 54 0.07 -2.35 -10.11
C THR A 54 1.50 -2.87 -10.26
N GLN A 55 2.43 -1.97 -10.53
CA GLN A 55 3.86 -2.26 -10.54
C GLN A 55 4.52 -1.49 -9.41
N VAL A 56 5.11 -2.22 -8.47
CA VAL A 56 5.83 -1.61 -7.35
C VAL A 56 7.32 -1.89 -7.49
N SER A 57 8.11 -0.85 -7.32
CA SER A 57 9.57 -0.90 -7.31
C SER A 57 10.06 -0.36 -5.97
N GLY A 58 10.71 -1.21 -5.19
CA GLY A 58 11.31 -0.87 -3.91
C GLY A 58 12.76 -1.33 -3.83
N PRO A 59 13.52 -0.89 -2.82
CA PRO A 59 14.86 -1.39 -2.58
C PRO A 59 14.83 -2.87 -2.21
N GLU A 60 15.76 -3.67 -2.74
CA GLU A 60 15.94 -5.07 -2.32
C GLU A 60 16.52 -5.16 -0.89
N SER A 61 17.34 -4.17 -0.52
CA SER A 61 17.89 -4.04 0.82
C SER A 61 18.08 -2.59 1.23
N VAL A 62 17.94 -2.31 2.54
CA VAL A 62 18.19 -1.00 3.16
C VAL A 62 18.94 -1.20 4.47
N SER A 63 19.66 -0.16 4.92
CA SER A 63 20.29 -0.20 6.24
C SER A 63 19.27 0.03 7.36
N ALA A 64 19.49 -0.56 8.52
CA ALA A 64 18.67 -0.33 9.71
C ALA A 64 18.52 1.18 10.01
N GLY A 65 17.28 1.65 10.12
CA GLY A 65 16.94 3.05 10.35
C GLY A 65 17.18 4.03 9.18
N ALA A 66 17.64 3.57 8.02
CA ALA A 66 17.81 4.44 6.84
C ALA A 66 16.48 4.78 6.14
N GLY A 67 15.47 3.93 6.30
CA GLY A 67 14.21 4.04 5.59
C GLY A 67 14.26 3.45 4.17
N ALA A 68 13.16 3.62 3.43
CA ALA A 68 13.01 3.09 2.08
C ALA A 68 12.20 4.06 1.22
N THR A 69 12.47 4.06 -0.09
CA THR A 69 11.64 4.77 -1.07
C THR A 69 10.98 3.75 -1.97
N PHE A 70 9.65 3.81 -2.07
CA PHE A 70 8.85 2.94 -2.91
C PHE A 70 8.30 3.76 -4.07
N VAL A 71 8.48 3.27 -5.29
CA VAL A 71 7.91 3.84 -6.50
C VAL A 71 6.79 2.93 -6.95
N LEU A 72 5.60 3.50 -7.02
CA LEU A 72 4.38 2.80 -7.38
C LEU A 72 3.87 3.33 -8.71
N ARG A 73 3.72 2.43 -9.68
CA ARG A 73 3.02 2.70 -10.94
C ARG A 73 1.70 1.97 -10.94
N VAL A 74 0.62 2.72 -11.12
CA VAL A 74 -0.73 2.18 -11.26
C VAL A 74 -1.19 2.45 -12.68
N THR A 75 -1.58 1.40 -13.39
CA THR A 75 -2.06 1.44 -14.77
C THR A 75 -3.51 0.94 -14.81
N ASN A 76 -4.38 1.65 -15.52
CA ASN A 76 -5.72 1.15 -15.79
C ASN A 76 -5.67 0.19 -17.00
N ASP A 77 -5.78 -1.11 -16.75
CA ASP A 77 -5.79 -2.14 -17.80
C ASP A 77 -7.19 -2.37 -18.40
N GLY A 78 -8.22 -1.69 -17.87
CA GLY A 78 -9.57 -1.70 -18.43
C GLY A 78 -9.74 -0.75 -19.62
N ASP A 79 -10.79 -0.99 -20.41
CA ASP A 79 -11.14 -0.12 -21.56
C ASP A 79 -11.92 1.14 -21.16
N VAL A 80 -12.35 1.24 -19.90
CA VAL A 80 -13.21 2.33 -19.39
C VAL A 80 -12.39 3.29 -18.53
N SER A 81 -12.52 4.59 -18.79
CA SER A 81 -11.89 5.61 -17.95
C SER A 81 -12.50 5.64 -16.55
N CYS A 82 -11.65 5.76 -15.53
CA CYS A 82 -12.07 5.76 -14.13
C CYS A 82 -11.28 6.78 -13.30
N LEU A 83 -11.80 7.11 -12.11
CA LEU A 83 -11.17 8.01 -11.15
C LEU A 83 -10.35 7.21 -10.15
N LEU A 84 -9.05 7.49 -10.08
CA LEU A 84 -8.13 6.97 -9.08
C LEU A 84 -7.73 8.09 -8.14
N ASP A 85 -7.93 7.91 -6.83
CA ASP A 85 -7.29 8.78 -5.85
C ASP A 85 -5.86 8.32 -5.61
N ALA A 86 -4.90 9.01 -6.24
CA ALA A 86 -3.47 8.77 -6.11
C ALA A 86 -2.85 9.61 -4.97
N GLY A 87 -3.67 10.20 -4.11
CA GLY A 87 -3.24 10.93 -2.93
C GLY A 87 -2.81 10.00 -1.80
N SER A 88 -1.96 10.50 -0.90
CA SER A 88 -1.47 9.74 0.27
C SER A 88 -2.55 9.37 1.28
N ALA A 89 -3.75 9.95 1.17
CA ALA A 89 -4.91 9.58 1.96
C ALA A 89 -5.50 8.22 1.56
N SER A 90 -5.47 7.91 0.26
CA SER A 90 -6.12 6.73 -0.31
C SER A 90 -5.13 5.69 -0.79
N LEU A 91 -4.04 6.10 -1.45
CA LEU A 91 -3.04 5.21 -2.01
C LEU A 91 -1.78 5.19 -1.13
N GLY A 92 -1.32 4.00 -0.77
CA GLY A 92 -0.16 3.86 0.09
C GLY A 92 0.51 2.49 0.09
N VAL A 93 1.54 2.39 0.91
CA VAL A 93 2.29 1.17 1.21
C VAL A 93 2.13 0.82 2.70
N VAL A 94 1.99 -0.46 2.97
CA VAL A 94 2.05 -1.06 4.31
C VAL A 94 3.27 -1.97 4.38
N VAL A 95 4.10 -1.78 5.40
CA VAL A 95 5.30 -2.58 5.69
C VAL A 95 5.04 -3.45 6.92
N THR A 96 5.36 -4.73 6.83
CA THR A 96 5.18 -5.72 7.89
C THR A 96 6.46 -6.53 8.12
N SER A 97 6.61 -7.09 9.32
CA SER A 97 7.61 -8.11 9.64
C SER A 97 6.95 -9.22 10.45
N GLY A 98 6.98 -10.45 9.93
CA GLY A 98 6.21 -11.56 10.49
C GLY A 98 4.71 -11.23 10.50
N SER A 99 4.11 -11.21 11.70
CA SER A 99 2.70 -10.83 11.92
C SER A 99 2.50 -9.38 12.36
N GLN A 100 3.57 -8.60 12.52
CA GLN A 100 3.51 -7.24 13.06
C GLN A 100 3.58 -6.22 11.92
N GLN A 101 2.67 -5.23 11.93
CA GLN A 101 2.78 -4.06 11.07
C GLN A 101 3.87 -3.14 11.64
N VAL A 102 4.80 -2.77 10.77
CA VAL A 102 5.95 -1.93 11.10
C VAL A 102 5.67 -0.48 10.77
N TRP A 103 5.00 -0.24 9.65
CA TRP A 103 4.65 1.10 9.19
C TRP A 103 3.50 1.01 8.19
N SER A 104 2.65 2.04 8.17
CA SER A 104 1.68 2.25 7.10
C SER A 104 1.74 3.71 6.72
N SER A 105 1.93 3.97 5.43
CA SER A 105 1.81 5.34 4.91
C SER A 105 0.42 5.88 5.18
N THR A 106 -0.68 5.18 4.89
CA THR A 106 -2.04 5.76 5.00
C THR A 106 -2.50 5.99 6.44
N ALA A 107 -2.02 5.21 7.40
CA ALA A 107 -2.44 5.35 8.80
C ALA A 107 -1.88 6.60 9.48
N CYS A 108 -0.63 6.97 9.13
CA CYS A 108 0.15 7.96 9.87
C CYS A 108 0.61 9.11 8.98
N GLN A 109 -0.36 9.83 8.44
CA GLN A 109 -0.13 11.01 7.60
C GLN A 109 -0.29 12.31 8.40
N GLU A 110 0.82 13.01 8.62
CA GLU A 110 0.81 14.45 8.89
C GLU A 110 0.60 15.18 7.54
N GLY A 111 -0.66 15.45 7.18
CA GLY A 111 -1.01 16.12 5.92
C GLY A 111 -1.49 15.18 4.81
N ALA A 112 -2.38 14.24 5.14
CA ALA A 112 -3.09 13.42 4.17
C ALA A 112 -3.69 14.31 3.07
N SER A 113 -3.35 14.02 1.82
CA SER A 113 -3.88 14.74 0.66
C SER A 113 -4.60 13.77 -0.26
N GLU A 114 -5.77 14.18 -0.74
CA GLU A 114 -6.47 13.52 -1.83
C GLU A 114 -5.96 14.08 -3.17
N ARG A 115 -5.81 13.21 -4.15
CA ARG A 115 -5.45 13.57 -5.52
C ARG A 115 -6.19 12.67 -6.49
N THR A 116 -7.44 13.04 -6.77
CA THR A 116 -8.26 12.36 -7.78
C THR A 116 -7.71 12.62 -9.18
N LEU A 117 -7.37 11.54 -9.87
CA LEU A 117 -6.91 11.53 -11.25
C LEU A 117 -7.89 10.73 -12.11
N LEU A 118 -8.20 11.25 -13.29
CA LEU A 118 -8.89 10.47 -14.31
C LEU A 118 -7.85 9.66 -15.09
N LEU A 119 -7.94 8.33 -15.01
CA LEU A 119 -7.11 7.41 -15.79
C LEU A 119 -7.95 6.85 -16.95
N GLY A 120 -7.54 7.15 -18.19
CA GLY A 120 -8.06 6.47 -19.37
C GLY A 120 -7.59 5.02 -19.44
N GLY A 121 -8.20 4.23 -20.33
CA GLY A 121 -7.75 2.85 -20.56
C GLY A 121 -6.33 2.82 -21.12
N GLY A 122 -5.44 2.10 -20.46
CA GLY A 122 -4.00 2.05 -20.73
C GLY A 122 -3.18 3.20 -20.14
N ASP A 123 -3.81 4.21 -19.52
CA ASP A 123 -3.08 5.29 -18.86
C ASP A 123 -2.45 4.82 -17.55
N SER A 124 -1.32 5.42 -17.18
CA SER A 124 -0.62 5.13 -15.93
C SER A 124 -0.26 6.39 -15.16
N THR A 125 -0.27 6.29 -13.84
CA THR A 125 0.27 7.30 -12.93
C THR A 125 1.37 6.69 -12.07
N GLU A 126 2.33 7.53 -11.68
CA GLU A 126 3.39 7.16 -10.75
C GLU A 126 3.26 7.95 -9.44
N VAL A 127 3.52 7.27 -8.33
CA VAL A 127 3.51 7.83 -6.97
C VAL A 127 4.76 7.35 -6.26
N THR A 128 5.47 8.27 -5.60
CA THR A 128 6.65 7.96 -4.80
C THR A 128 6.30 8.11 -3.33
N LEU A 129 6.58 7.06 -2.54
CA LEU A 129 6.30 6.99 -1.12
C LEU A 129 7.60 6.77 -0.35
N GLY A 130 7.87 7.67 0.60
CA GLY A 130 9.04 7.58 1.47
C GLY A 130 8.67 7.06 2.84
N TRP A 131 9.39 6.04 3.29
CA TRP A 131 9.43 5.62 4.69
C TRP A 131 10.76 6.05 5.30
N ASN A 132 10.72 6.64 6.49
CA ASN A 132 11.88 7.17 7.20
C ASN A 132 12.60 6.14 8.08
N GLY A 133 12.19 4.87 8.06
CA GLY A 133 12.85 3.78 8.79
C GLY A 133 12.37 3.60 10.24
N TYR A 134 11.42 4.41 10.70
CA TYR A 134 10.84 4.28 12.04
C TYR A 134 9.68 3.29 12.05
N VAL A 135 9.54 2.58 13.17
CA VAL A 135 8.42 1.67 13.42
C VAL A 135 7.29 2.47 14.05
N THR A 136 6.15 2.52 13.37
CA THR A 136 4.93 3.18 13.82
C THR A 136 3.76 2.21 13.76
N THR A 137 3.02 2.12 14.85
CA THR A 137 1.76 1.37 14.90
C THR A 137 0.64 2.10 14.16
N SER A 138 -0.51 1.46 14.00
CA SER A 138 -1.67 2.05 13.31
C SER A 138 -2.26 3.28 14.02
N ASP A 139 -1.97 3.47 15.31
CA ASP A 139 -2.28 4.66 16.09
C ASP A 139 -1.19 5.75 16.02
N CYS A 140 -0.17 5.55 15.18
CA CYS A 140 0.91 6.52 14.91
C CYS A 140 1.83 6.82 16.08
N ALA A 141 1.79 5.97 17.10
CA ALA A 141 2.82 5.93 18.11
C ALA A 141 4.09 5.26 17.57
N LEU A 142 5.25 5.80 17.95
CA LEU A 142 6.51 5.11 17.75
C LEU A 142 6.52 3.83 18.60
N ALA A 143 6.87 2.71 17.97
CA ALA A 143 6.90 1.41 18.61
C ALA A 143 8.30 0.79 18.53
N ALA A 144 8.53 -0.24 19.34
CA ALA A 144 9.75 -1.01 19.25
C ALA A 144 9.78 -1.83 17.97
N ALA A 145 10.96 -1.98 17.36
CA ALA A 145 11.13 -2.83 16.20
C ALA A 145 10.81 -4.29 16.53
N PRO A 146 10.17 -5.02 15.60
CA PRO A 146 10.03 -6.46 15.73
C PRO A 146 11.40 -7.11 15.91
N ALA A 147 11.49 -8.11 16.78
CA ALA A 147 12.73 -8.84 16.99
C ALA A 147 13.23 -9.44 15.65
N PRO A 148 14.52 -9.31 15.31
CA PRO A 148 15.11 -9.94 14.13
C PRO A 148 14.81 -11.43 14.09
N GLY A 149 13.89 -11.84 13.21
CA GLY A 149 13.61 -13.23 12.83
C GLY A 149 13.69 -14.29 13.92
N ALA A 150 12.63 -14.45 14.71
CA ALA A 150 12.14 -15.81 14.92
C ALA A 150 11.49 -16.20 13.58
N GLN A 151 12.14 -17.05 12.81
CA GLN A 151 11.56 -17.60 11.60
C GLN A 151 10.15 -18.12 11.95
N ALA A 152 9.15 -17.77 11.15
CA ALA A 152 7.93 -18.56 11.13
C ALA A 152 8.34 -19.94 10.63
N GLU A 153 8.68 -20.85 11.55
CA GLU A 153 8.78 -22.26 11.24
C GLU A 153 7.46 -22.65 10.56
N PRO A 154 7.48 -23.31 9.39
CA PRO A 154 6.26 -23.88 8.85
C PRO A 154 5.71 -24.83 9.92
N SER A 155 4.48 -24.55 10.38
CA SER A 155 3.79 -25.36 11.37
C SER A 155 3.68 -26.80 10.85
N ALA A 156 4.56 -27.67 11.33
CA ALA A 156 4.32 -29.10 11.28
C ALA A 156 3.26 -29.43 12.34
N SER A 157 2.00 -29.43 11.91
CA SER A 157 0.86 -29.89 12.72
C SER A 157 1.03 -31.36 13.10
N ALA A 158 1.23 -31.56 14.40
CA ALA A 158 0.91 -32.67 15.30
C ALA A 158 0.42 -34.03 14.76
N SER A 159 0.96 -35.10 15.37
CA SER A 159 0.09 -35.97 16.20
C SER A 159 0.83 -36.76 17.29
N PRO A 160 0.12 -37.16 18.37
CA PRO A 160 0.66 -37.48 19.68
C PRO A 160 0.67 -38.99 20.00
N GLY A 161 1.43 -39.38 21.02
CA GLY A 161 1.37 -40.75 21.53
C GLY A 161 2.26 -40.96 22.76
N GLY A 162 1.82 -40.50 23.92
CA GLY A 162 2.36 -40.94 25.20
C GLY A 162 1.84 -42.33 25.55
N THR A 163 2.68 -43.17 26.16
CA THR A 163 2.22 -44.16 27.14
C THR A 163 3.32 -44.42 28.16
N THR A 164 2.89 -44.39 29.42
CA THR A 164 3.62 -44.57 30.68
C THR A 164 3.97 -46.02 30.95
N GLY A 165 5.09 -46.25 31.67
CA GLY A 165 5.34 -47.50 32.40
C GLY A 165 6.38 -47.29 33.52
N PRO A 166 6.07 -47.59 34.80
CA PRO A 166 6.99 -47.42 35.92
C PRO A 166 7.71 -48.73 36.31
N GLY A 167 8.96 -48.63 36.78
CA GLY A 167 9.72 -49.70 37.44
C GLY A 167 11.12 -49.17 37.80
N GLN A 168 11.38 -48.78 39.05
CA GLN A 168 12.08 -49.58 40.08
C GLN A 168 13.46 -50.09 39.60
N ALA A 169 14.59 -50.00 40.31
CA ALA A 169 14.98 -49.44 41.60
C ALA A 169 16.52 -49.62 41.72
N SER A 170 17.16 -48.77 42.53
CA SER A 170 18.39 -49.05 43.34
C SER A 170 19.72 -49.32 42.59
N THR A 171 20.88 -48.76 42.94
CA THR A 171 21.48 -48.58 44.28
C THR A 171 22.52 -47.44 44.30
N SER A 172 22.60 -46.75 45.45
CA SER A 172 23.69 -45.87 45.93
C SER A 172 24.68 -46.71 46.79
N PRO A 173 25.68 -46.22 47.58
CA PRO A 173 26.60 -45.06 47.54
C PRO A 173 28.09 -45.44 47.85
N SER A 174 29.04 -44.49 47.76
CA SER A 174 30.23 -44.30 48.65
C SER A 174 31.23 -43.33 47.99
N ALA A 175 31.94 -42.40 48.62
CA ALA A 175 32.05 -41.91 50.00
C ALA A 175 32.80 -40.55 49.94
N ALA A 176 32.53 -39.63 50.87
CA ALA A 176 33.36 -38.46 51.20
C ALA A 176 34.30 -38.82 52.40
N PRO A 177 35.16 -37.96 53.01
CA PRO A 177 35.33 -36.48 52.87
C PRO A 177 36.78 -35.86 53.05
N ALA A 178 36.88 -34.53 52.78
CA ALA A 178 37.59 -33.44 53.54
C ALA A 178 39.16 -33.35 53.66
N PRO A 179 39.79 -32.23 54.14
CA PRO A 179 39.54 -30.76 53.93
C PRO A 179 40.82 -29.82 53.92
N SER A 180 40.58 -28.49 53.80
CA SER A 180 41.36 -27.29 54.28
C SER A 180 42.69 -26.90 53.58
N ASP A 181 43.13 -25.64 53.38
CA ASP A 181 42.95 -24.34 54.09
C ASP A 181 43.45 -23.13 53.20
N PRO A 182 43.61 -21.85 53.63
CA PRO A 182 43.11 -20.66 52.92
C PRO A 182 44.21 -19.62 52.54
N GLY A 183 43.85 -18.45 51.99
CA GLY A 183 44.81 -17.33 51.93
C GLY A 183 44.45 -16.12 51.07
N ALA A 184 43.82 -15.13 51.70
CA ALA A 184 44.06 -13.68 51.61
C ALA A 184 44.12 -12.93 50.24
N ALA A 185 43.15 -12.02 50.05
CA ALA A 185 43.34 -10.69 49.42
C ALA A 185 43.94 -9.71 50.48
N PRO A 186 44.46 -8.49 50.18
CA PRO A 186 44.00 -7.52 49.17
C PRO A 186 45.09 -6.70 48.42
N GLU A 187 44.61 -5.77 47.56
CA GLU A 187 45.29 -4.82 46.66
C GLU A 187 46.32 -3.88 47.35
N PRO A 188 47.08 -3.04 46.58
CA PRO A 188 46.57 -1.68 46.37
C PRO A 188 46.99 -0.93 45.06
N SER A 189 46.24 0.14 44.80
CA SER A 189 46.66 1.45 44.23
C SER A 189 46.59 1.72 42.73
N SER A 190 45.51 2.42 42.38
CA SER A 190 45.50 3.79 41.82
C SER A 190 46.37 4.12 40.60
N ALA A 191 45.70 4.37 39.47
CA ALA A 191 46.08 5.43 38.53
C ALA A 191 44.81 6.10 37.98
N SER A 192 44.75 7.42 38.15
CA SER A 192 43.71 8.34 37.69
C SER A 192 43.93 8.81 36.25
N ASP A 193 42.87 9.38 35.68
CA ASP A 193 42.77 10.30 34.51
C ASP A 193 42.56 9.71 33.08
N PRO A 194 41.86 10.40 32.14
CA PRO A 194 40.70 11.31 32.25
C PRO A 194 39.47 10.86 31.41
N ALA A 195 38.32 11.47 31.72
CA ALA A 195 37.22 11.78 30.80
C ALA A 195 36.79 10.70 29.79
N ARG A 196 36.14 9.65 30.29
CA ARG A 196 35.09 8.99 29.52
C ARG A 196 33.86 9.90 29.67
N GLU A 197 33.60 10.76 28.68
CA GLU A 197 32.25 11.28 28.50
C GLU A 197 31.33 10.07 28.40
N GLU A 198 30.63 9.76 29.49
CA GLU A 198 29.47 8.89 29.40
C GLU A 198 28.52 9.56 28.42
N PRO A 199 28.20 8.93 27.27
CA PRO A 199 27.09 9.43 26.49
C PRO A 199 25.87 9.29 27.40
N SER A 200 25.32 10.45 27.76
CA SER A 200 24.14 10.57 28.59
C SER A 200 23.06 9.60 28.07
N ALA A 201 22.45 8.87 29.00
CA ALA A 201 21.38 7.88 28.78
C ALA A 201 20.06 8.52 28.27
N GLY A 202 20.15 9.26 27.17
CA GLY A 202 19.03 9.86 26.44
C GLY A 202 19.01 9.51 24.94
N GLN A 203 19.97 8.69 24.46
CA GLN A 203 20.05 8.25 23.06
C GLN A 203 19.63 6.79 22.84
N SER A 204 19.39 6.02 23.91
CA SER A 204 18.92 4.62 23.80
C SER A 204 17.44 4.48 23.44
N SER A 205 16.63 5.54 23.55
CA SER A 205 15.19 5.45 23.27
C SER A 205 14.87 5.38 21.77
N VAL A 206 15.69 5.96 20.89
CA VAL A 206 15.44 5.99 19.44
C VAL A 206 15.95 4.72 18.75
N ALA A 207 17.04 4.14 19.26
CA ALA A 207 17.66 2.94 18.66
C ALA A 207 16.74 1.71 18.65
N GLY A 208 15.77 1.63 19.57
CA GLY A 208 14.77 0.57 19.60
C GLY A 208 13.55 0.82 18.70
N GLN A 209 13.38 2.05 18.20
CA GLN A 209 12.18 2.49 17.46
C GLN A 209 12.38 2.54 15.96
N VAL A 210 13.59 2.24 15.48
CA VAL A 210 13.92 2.11 14.06
C VAL A 210 13.91 0.65 13.65
N ALA A 211 13.52 0.36 12.41
CA ALA A 211 13.48 -1.00 11.90
C ALA A 211 14.84 -1.70 12.03
N ALA A 212 14.83 -2.81 12.75
CA ALA A 212 16.01 -3.63 13.00
C ALA A 212 16.33 -4.51 11.78
N ALA A 213 17.55 -5.04 11.72
CA ALA A 213 17.93 -5.97 10.67
C ALA A 213 17.00 -7.19 10.64
N GLY A 214 16.59 -7.62 9.44
CA GLY A 214 15.66 -8.72 9.28
C GLY A 214 14.95 -8.74 7.93
N THR A 215 14.01 -9.66 7.78
CA THR A 215 13.15 -9.78 6.60
C THR A 215 11.86 -9.00 6.83
N TYR A 216 11.54 -8.15 5.85
CA TYR A 216 10.32 -7.36 5.84
C TYR A 216 9.54 -7.65 4.57
N ARG A 217 8.24 -7.38 4.63
CA ARG A 217 7.34 -7.43 3.49
C ARG A 217 6.68 -6.08 3.33
N PHE A 218 6.41 -5.70 2.10
CA PHE A 218 5.56 -4.56 1.82
C PHE A 218 4.50 -4.92 0.78
N ARG A 219 3.37 -4.24 0.87
CA ARG A 219 2.30 -4.30 -0.13
C ARG A 219 1.70 -2.93 -0.33
N VAL A 220 1.13 -2.73 -1.51
CA VAL A 220 0.43 -1.51 -1.89
C VAL A 220 -1.04 -1.66 -1.56
N VAL A 221 -1.64 -0.61 -1.01
CA VAL A 221 -3.05 -0.53 -0.67
C VAL A 221 -3.71 0.68 -1.30
N LEU A 222 -4.98 0.53 -1.69
CA LEU A 222 -5.89 1.61 -2.08
C LEU A 222 -7.12 1.55 -1.17
N GLY A 223 -7.23 2.51 -0.26
CA GLY A 223 -8.17 2.44 0.86
C GLY A 223 -7.90 1.19 1.70
N ASP A 224 -8.91 0.34 1.80
CA ASP A 224 -8.85 -0.93 2.53
C ASP A 224 -8.52 -2.15 1.65
N GLN A 225 -8.24 -1.94 0.35
CA GLN A 225 -7.97 -3.03 -0.59
C GLN A 225 -6.48 -3.13 -0.93
N ASP A 226 -5.96 -4.35 -0.97
CA ASP A 226 -4.60 -4.62 -1.43
C ASP A 226 -4.55 -4.57 -2.97
N LEU A 227 -3.63 -3.77 -3.51
CA LEU A 227 -3.38 -3.64 -4.95
C LEU A 227 -2.21 -4.49 -5.45
N SER A 228 -1.36 -4.96 -4.54
CA SER A 228 -0.20 -5.79 -4.84
C SER A 228 -0.08 -6.95 -3.87
N GLU A 229 0.60 -8.01 -4.30
CA GLU A 229 1.05 -9.06 -3.40
C GLU A 229 2.18 -8.56 -2.47
N ASP A 230 2.46 -9.33 -1.41
CA ASP A 230 3.57 -9.09 -0.50
C ASP A 230 4.91 -9.24 -1.23
N THR A 231 5.68 -8.17 -1.31
CA THR A 231 7.07 -8.17 -1.81
C THR A 231 8.05 -8.14 -0.66
N VAL A 232 9.09 -8.97 -0.72
CA VAL A 232 10.09 -9.11 0.35
C VAL A 232 11.28 -8.16 0.12
N PHE A 233 11.77 -7.55 1.19
CA PHE A 233 13.04 -6.83 1.22
C PHE A 233 13.78 -7.06 2.54
N LEU A 234 15.08 -6.78 2.54
CA LEU A 234 15.94 -6.97 3.71
C LEU A 234 16.30 -5.63 4.36
N VAL A 235 16.32 -5.61 5.68
CA VAL A 235 16.97 -4.56 6.46
C VAL A 235 18.26 -5.16 7.02
N GLN A 236 19.40 -4.47 6.84
CA GLN A 236 20.74 -4.94 7.23
C GLN A 236 21.46 -3.95 8.14
#